data_AF-A0A929PYL6-F1
#
_entry.id   AF-A0A929PYL6-F1
#
_cell.length_a   1.000
_cell.length_b   1.000
_cell.length_c   1.000
_cell.angle_alpha   90.00
_cell.angle_beta   90.00
_cell.angle_gamma   90.00
#
_symmetry.space_group_name_H-M   'P 1'
#
loop_
_entity.id
_entity.type
_entity.pdbx_description
1 polymer ?
#
loop_
_entity_poly.entity_id
_entity_poly.type
_entity_poly.pdbx_seq_one_letter_code
_entity_poly.pdbx_strand_id
1 'polypeptide(L)'
;MMSLIRKITLSVIAIGVMLIFAYAQKKFRDKEIITGYIKGDIMDETSGIAASTLNNGVFYIHNDSGDTSRFFAISTDGTLKATYNFNPEPHSGSPYGVRDMEDIAVGPGPEKDKNYVYLGDIGDNAASHKYITIYRIEEPKLDVEEPTKRLTAEQLYLKYPDKPKDAETMMVDPVGQLIYIVSKRNNSVIVYTTPLNYKTGDTVTLDKRTTLHFGGIPPFKWITGGSISKDGSQILLRNYNRVFYWKRTGDMPIWETMTQKPLKLYYKKEKQGEAIGFTNDGKGYYTASEGLDQPIYYYKVP
;
A
#
# COMPACT_ATOMS: atom_id res chain seq x y z
N MET A 1 -22.50 53.46 20.62
CA MET A 1 -21.12 53.19 20.13
C MET A 1 -20.40 52.09 20.93
N MET A 2 -20.33 52.15 22.27
CA MET A 2 -19.66 51.11 23.10
C MET A 2 -20.20 49.68 22.95
N SER A 3 -21.51 49.49 22.75
CA SER A 3 -22.11 48.14 22.58
C SER A 3 -21.68 47.45 21.29
N LEU A 4 -21.54 48.21 20.19
CA LEU A 4 -21.12 47.67 18.89
C LEU A 4 -19.63 47.29 18.91
N ILE A 5 -18.78 48.15 19.48
CA ILE A 5 -17.35 47.87 19.66
C ILE A 5 -17.16 46.63 20.52
N ARG A 6 -17.87 46.50 21.65
CA ARG A 6 -17.81 45.32 22.52
C ARG A 6 -18.24 44.03 21.80
N LYS A 7 -19.30 44.08 20.99
CA LYS A 7 -19.74 42.92 20.18
C LYS A 7 -18.67 42.52 19.15
N ILE A 8 -18.09 43.48 18.44
CA ILE A 8 -17.01 43.22 17.47
C ILE A 8 -15.80 42.61 18.18
N THR A 9 -15.36 43.17 19.32
CA THR A 9 -14.24 42.64 20.09
C THR A 9 -14.49 41.20 20.55
N LEU A 10 -15.69 40.90 21.07
CA LEU A 10 -16.05 39.53 21.48
C LEU A 10 -16.08 38.56 20.29
N SER A 11 -16.59 38.97 19.13
CA SER A 11 -16.58 38.16 17.91
C SER A 11 -15.17 37.88 17.41
N VAL A 12 -14.27 38.88 17.43
CA VAL A 12 -12.87 38.72 17.02
C VAL A 12 -12.14 37.75 17.97
N ILE A 13 -12.35 37.88 19.29
CA ILE A 13 -11.78 36.94 20.26
C ILE A 13 -12.30 35.52 20.05
N ALA A 14 -13.62 35.35 19.83
CA ALA A 14 -14.22 34.05 19.60
C ALA A 14 -13.68 33.38 18.32
N ILE A 15 -13.53 34.14 17.23
CA ILE A 15 -12.89 33.65 15.99
C ILE A 15 -11.44 33.27 16.26
N GLY A 16 -10.69 34.10 16.99
CA GLY A 16 -9.30 33.81 17.36
C GLY A 16 -9.17 32.51 18.16
N VAL A 17 -10.01 32.29 19.16
CA VAL A 17 -10.04 31.05 19.95
C VAL A 17 -10.43 29.84 19.09
N MET A 18 -11.42 29.98 18.20
CA MET A 18 -11.79 28.91 17.25
C MET A 18 -10.63 28.54 16.32
N LEU A 19 -9.91 29.53 15.80
CA LEU A 19 -8.74 29.30 14.93
C LEU A 19 -7.58 28.64 15.69
N ILE A 20 -7.31 29.06 16.93
CA ILE A 20 -6.30 28.43 17.80
C ILE A 20 -6.69 26.98 18.08
N PHE A 21 -7.96 26.71 18.41
CA PHE A 21 -8.44 25.37 18.67
C PHE A 21 -8.37 24.48 17.41
N ALA A 22 -8.78 24.99 16.26
CA ALA A 22 -8.66 24.28 14.98
C ALA A 22 -7.19 24.00 14.61
N TYR A 23 -6.28 24.95 14.85
CA TYR A 23 -4.84 24.76 14.66
C TYR A 23 -4.27 23.70 15.61
N ALA A 24 -4.64 23.73 16.89
CA ALA A 24 -4.21 22.76 17.89
C ALA A 24 -4.72 21.35 17.56
N GLN A 25 -6.00 21.21 17.18
CA GLN A 25 -6.57 19.94 16.73
C GLN A 25 -5.87 19.41 15.47
N LYS A 26 -5.61 20.27 14.49
CA LYS A 26 -4.86 19.89 13.29
C LYS A 26 -3.46 19.40 13.64
N LYS A 27 -2.70 20.13 14.47
CA LYS A 27 -1.35 19.74 14.88
C LYS A 27 -1.33 18.45 15.70
N PHE A 28 -2.36 18.21 16.50
CA PHE A 28 -2.50 16.95 17.24
C PHE A 28 -2.83 15.77 16.31
N ARG A 29 -3.60 16.00 15.25
CA ARG A 29 -3.95 14.99 14.24
C ARG A 29 -2.78 14.72 13.27
N ASP A 30 -2.08 15.77 12.85
CA ASP A 30 -0.94 15.74 11.94
C ASP A 30 0.34 15.39 12.71
N LYS A 31 0.33 14.23 13.36
CA LYS A 31 1.48 13.70 14.12
C LYS A 31 1.72 12.26 13.73
N GLU A 32 2.95 11.97 13.32
CA GLU A 32 3.48 10.63 13.18
C GLU A 32 3.78 10.03 14.56
N ILE A 33 3.55 8.73 14.70
CA ILE A 33 4.00 7.95 15.85
C ILE A 33 4.97 6.90 15.32
N ILE A 34 6.23 6.93 15.78
CA ILE A 34 7.14 5.82 15.50
C ILE A 34 6.71 4.66 16.39
N THR A 35 6.24 3.57 15.79
CA THR A 35 5.80 2.38 16.55
C THR A 35 6.92 1.40 16.79
N GLY A 36 8.00 1.50 16.01
CA GLY A 36 9.23 0.74 16.17
C GLY A 36 10.12 0.87 14.94
N TYR A 37 10.95 -0.13 14.70
CA TYR A 37 11.95 -0.16 13.64
C TYR A 37 11.96 -1.53 13.00
N ILE A 38 12.06 -1.59 11.67
CA ILE A 38 12.28 -2.83 10.94
C ILE A 38 13.70 -3.31 11.29
N LYS A 39 13.80 -4.36 12.10
CA LYS A 39 15.07 -4.86 12.64
C LYS A 39 15.57 -6.03 11.80
N GLY A 40 16.87 -6.05 11.54
CA GLY A 40 17.54 -7.15 10.85
C GLY A 40 17.93 -6.78 9.43
N ASP A 41 19.10 -7.28 9.03
CA ASP A 41 19.70 -7.07 7.72
C ASP A 41 18.93 -7.75 6.59
N ILE A 42 18.13 -8.77 6.88
CA ILE A 42 17.33 -9.48 5.88
C ILE A 42 16.07 -8.75 5.41
N MET A 43 15.75 -7.57 5.94
CA MET A 43 14.55 -6.77 5.60
C MET A 43 14.92 -5.33 5.19
N ASP A 44 16.11 -5.15 4.60
CA ASP A 44 16.71 -3.85 4.29
C ASP A 44 16.20 -3.20 3.00
N GLU A 45 15.34 -3.88 2.24
CA GLU A 45 14.77 -3.39 0.98
C GLU A 45 13.23 -3.36 1.06
N THR A 46 12.67 -3.07 2.25
CA THR A 46 11.21 -3.11 2.48
C THR A 46 10.45 -2.18 1.52
N SER A 47 9.69 -2.77 0.59
CA SER A 47 8.93 -2.05 -0.44
C SER A 47 7.41 -2.01 -0.17
N GLY A 48 6.82 -3.10 0.34
CA GLY A 48 5.39 -3.15 0.69
C GLY A 48 5.09 -3.44 2.17
N ILE A 49 3.89 -3.04 2.65
CA ILE A 49 3.37 -3.41 3.98
C ILE A 49 1.86 -3.63 3.98
N ALA A 50 1.39 -4.75 4.54
CA ALA A 50 -0.03 -5.04 4.69
C ALA A 50 -0.37 -5.63 6.06
N ALA A 51 -1.46 -5.19 6.67
CA ALA A 51 -1.91 -5.73 7.95
C ALA A 51 -2.49 -7.14 7.78
N SER A 52 -2.11 -8.05 8.67
CA SER A 52 -2.72 -9.37 8.75
C SER A 52 -4.19 -9.24 9.17
N THR A 53 -5.07 -10.02 8.54
CA THR A 53 -6.46 -10.15 8.95
C THR A 53 -6.68 -11.31 9.92
N LEU A 54 -5.76 -12.29 9.90
CA LEU A 54 -5.81 -13.51 10.72
C LEU A 54 -5.02 -13.39 12.03
N ASN A 55 -3.89 -12.68 12.03
CA ASN A 55 -2.95 -12.61 13.13
C ASN A 55 -2.93 -11.21 13.73
N ASN A 56 -3.53 -11.04 14.91
CA ASN A 56 -3.65 -9.73 15.54
C ASN A 56 -2.28 -9.10 15.84
N GLY A 57 -2.09 -7.83 15.46
CA GLY A 57 -0.84 -7.09 15.69
C GLY A 57 0.32 -7.47 14.76
N VAL A 58 0.05 -8.20 13.67
CA VAL A 58 1.04 -8.62 12.67
C VAL A 58 0.85 -7.86 11.36
N PHE A 59 1.95 -7.52 10.72
CA PHE A 59 2.01 -7.04 9.34
C PHE A 59 2.86 -7.98 8.51
N TYR A 60 2.55 -8.05 7.23
CA TYR A 60 3.40 -8.66 6.23
C TYR A 60 4.17 -7.57 5.50
N ILE A 61 5.47 -7.79 5.31
CA ILE A 61 6.35 -6.97 4.48
C ILE A 61 7.15 -7.87 3.53
N HIS A 62 7.70 -7.29 2.48
CA HIS A 62 8.66 -7.97 1.60
C HIS A 62 9.76 -7.00 1.20
N ASN A 63 10.87 -7.56 0.74
CA ASN A 63 11.92 -6.79 0.09
C ASN A 63 11.59 -6.58 -1.39
N ASP A 64 12.21 -5.55 -1.95
CA ASP A 64 12.26 -5.27 -3.39
C ASP A 64 13.18 -6.28 -4.14
N SER A 65 13.61 -5.91 -5.34
CA SER A 65 14.47 -6.66 -6.24
C SER A 65 15.73 -7.22 -5.59
N GLY A 66 16.15 -8.39 -6.06
CA GLY A 66 17.36 -9.06 -5.57
C GLY A 66 17.15 -9.97 -4.36
N ASP A 67 15.95 -10.01 -3.77
CA ASP A 67 15.61 -11.02 -2.76
C ASP A 67 15.08 -12.33 -3.38
N THR A 68 14.96 -13.34 -2.52
CA THR A 68 14.32 -14.62 -2.80
C THR A 68 12.80 -14.51 -2.75
N SER A 69 12.10 -15.56 -3.23
CA SER A 69 10.63 -15.65 -3.13
C SER A 69 10.17 -15.85 -1.70
N ARG A 70 10.18 -14.77 -0.91
CA ARG A 70 9.78 -14.75 0.49
C ARG A 70 9.12 -13.44 0.89
N PHE A 71 8.41 -13.48 2.00
CA PHE A 71 7.89 -12.32 2.71
C PHE A 71 7.95 -12.59 4.22
N PHE A 72 7.80 -11.54 5.02
CA PHE A 72 8.05 -11.58 6.46
C PHE A 72 6.80 -11.18 7.22
N ALA A 73 6.49 -11.89 8.30
CA ALA A 73 5.57 -11.43 9.32
C ALA A 73 6.35 -10.68 10.40
N ILE A 74 5.94 -9.44 10.70
CA ILE A 74 6.53 -8.59 11.74
C ILE A 74 5.44 -8.12 12.70
N SER A 75 5.80 -7.83 13.97
CA SER A 75 4.89 -7.09 14.86
C SER A 75 4.84 -5.60 14.55
N THR A 76 3.90 -4.87 15.16
CA THR A 76 3.75 -3.40 15.05
C THR A 76 5.00 -2.59 15.36
N ASP A 77 5.95 -3.17 16.10
CA ASP A 77 7.24 -2.55 16.47
C ASP A 77 8.39 -2.94 15.53
N GLY A 78 8.11 -3.71 14.47
CA GLY A 78 9.07 -4.15 13.46
C GLY A 78 9.91 -5.37 13.85
N THR A 79 9.58 -6.05 14.95
CA THR A 79 10.22 -7.31 15.32
C THR A 79 9.76 -8.45 14.40
N LEU A 80 10.70 -9.14 13.76
CA LEU A 80 10.44 -10.33 12.95
C LEU A 80 9.77 -11.45 13.77
N LYS A 81 8.72 -12.05 13.21
CA LYS A 81 7.96 -13.17 13.79
C LYS A 81 8.08 -14.44 12.96
N ALA A 82 8.03 -14.32 11.63
CA ALA A 82 8.22 -15.46 10.75
C ALA A 82 8.68 -15.02 9.36
N THR A 83 9.34 -15.94 8.65
CA THR A 83 9.73 -15.83 7.25
C THR A 83 8.97 -16.88 6.45
N TYR A 84 8.22 -16.44 5.46
CA TYR A 84 7.43 -17.30 4.59
C TYR A 84 8.04 -17.34 3.21
N ASN A 85 8.52 -18.52 2.81
CA ASN A 85 9.05 -18.76 1.48
C ASN A 85 7.95 -19.34 0.60
N PHE A 86 7.98 -19.06 -0.69
CA PHE A 86 7.07 -19.66 -1.66
C PHE A 86 7.82 -20.01 -2.95
N ASN A 87 7.21 -20.83 -3.79
CA ASN A 87 7.84 -21.24 -5.04
C ASN A 87 7.79 -20.08 -6.06
N PRO A 88 8.93 -19.70 -6.66
CA PRO A 88 8.96 -18.68 -7.71
C PRO A 88 8.18 -19.11 -8.95
N GLU A 89 7.91 -18.13 -9.81
CA GLU A 89 7.43 -18.34 -11.17
C GLU A 89 8.50 -19.07 -12.02
N PRO A 90 8.13 -20.09 -12.82
CA PRO A 90 9.10 -20.87 -13.60
C PRO A 90 9.96 -20.07 -14.59
N HIS A 91 9.49 -18.90 -15.01
CA HIS A 91 10.10 -18.03 -16.01
C HIS A 91 10.61 -16.69 -15.45
N SER A 92 10.81 -16.57 -14.13
CA SER A 92 11.13 -15.29 -13.50
C SER A 92 12.42 -14.67 -14.04
N GLY A 93 13.29 -15.50 -14.62
CA GLY A 93 14.58 -15.09 -15.16
C GLY A 93 15.57 -14.63 -14.09
N SER A 94 15.16 -14.67 -12.82
CA SER A 94 15.94 -14.28 -11.66
C SER A 94 16.60 -15.52 -11.04
N PRO A 95 17.92 -15.50 -10.80
CA PRO A 95 18.60 -16.60 -10.12
C PRO A 95 18.24 -16.69 -8.63
N TYR A 96 17.57 -15.68 -8.08
CA TYR A 96 17.25 -15.57 -6.66
C TYR A 96 15.80 -15.95 -6.33
N GLY A 97 14.87 -15.86 -7.29
CA GLY A 97 13.47 -16.21 -7.09
C GLY A 97 12.55 -15.36 -7.94
N VAL A 98 11.80 -14.46 -7.31
CA VAL A 98 11.01 -13.43 -7.99
C VAL A 98 11.94 -12.39 -8.64
N ARG A 99 11.41 -11.61 -9.59
CA ARG A 99 12.24 -10.71 -10.40
C ARG A 99 12.33 -9.30 -9.82
N ASP A 100 11.19 -8.65 -9.62
CA ASP A 100 11.08 -7.22 -9.24
C ASP A 100 9.79 -7.06 -8.39
N MET A 101 9.91 -7.35 -7.09
CA MET A 101 8.77 -7.52 -6.19
C MET A 101 8.42 -6.20 -5.51
N GLU A 102 7.22 -5.69 -5.77
CA GLU A 102 6.94 -4.27 -5.47
C GLU A 102 5.86 -4.03 -4.42
N ASP A 103 4.75 -4.76 -4.42
CA ASP A 103 3.71 -4.43 -3.43
C ASP A 103 2.97 -5.65 -2.89
N ILE A 104 2.40 -5.47 -1.71
CA ILE A 104 1.73 -6.52 -0.92
C ILE A 104 0.38 -6.05 -0.41
N ALA A 105 -0.61 -6.93 -0.50
CA ALA A 105 -1.94 -6.68 0.02
C ALA A 105 -2.48 -7.91 0.74
N VAL A 106 -3.39 -7.70 1.68
CA VAL A 106 -4.20 -8.78 2.27
C VAL A 106 -5.66 -8.52 2.00
N GLY A 107 -6.37 -9.53 1.51
CA GLY A 107 -7.78 -9.40 1.16
C GLY A 107 -8.48 -10.73 0.92
N PRO A 108 -9.76 -10.69 0.51
CA PRO A 108 -10.52 -11.90 0.20
C PRO A 108 -9.94 -12.60 -1.03
N GLY A 109 -10.42 -13.81 -1.33
CA GLY A 109 -10.03 -14.55 -2.53
C GLY A 109 -11.11 -15.53 -2.99
N PRO A 110 -10.74 -16.65 -3.62
CA PRO A 110 -11.69 -17.55 -4.26
C PRO A 110 -12.56 -18.32 -3.25
N GLU A 111 -12.03 -18.62 -2.07
CA GLU A 111 -12.78 -19.27 -1.01
C GLU A 111 -13.43 -18.23 -0.10
N LYS A 112 -14.72 -18.44 0.16
CA LYS A 112 -15.47 -17.62 1.10
C LYS A 112 -14.86 -17.75 2.50
N ASP A 113 -14.85 -16.65 3.25
CA ASP A 113 -14.39 -16.55 4.64
C ASP A 113 -12.88 -16.82 4.85
N LYS A 114 -12.11 -16.98 3.77
CA LYS A 114 -10.65 -16.96 3.79
C LYS A 114 -10.10 -15.63 3.29
N ASN A 115 -8.94 -15.27 3.81
CA ASN A 115 -8.13 -14.16 3.31
C ASN A 115 -6.80 -14.69 2.80
N TYR A 116 -6.20 -13.88 1.94
CA TYR A 116 -5.00 -14.23 1.21
C TYR A 116 -4.03 -13.07 1.22
N VAL A 117 -2.75 -13.40 1.27
CA VAL A 117 -1.65 -12.47 1.01
C VAL A 117 -1.41 -12.47 -0.50
N TYR A 118 -1.44 -11.28 -1.08
CA TYR A 118 -1.14 -11.02 -2.47
C TYR A 118 0.22 -10.33 -2.55
N LEU A 119 1.09 -10.81 -3.43
CA LEU A 119 2.42 -10.26 -3.70
C LEU A 119 2.57 -9.96 -5.19
N GLY A 120 3.01 -8.76 -5.54
CA GLY A 120 3.18 -8.32 -6.92
C GLY A 120 4.64 -8.32 -7.37
N ASP A 121 5.01 -9.27 -8.23
CA ASP A 121 6.24 -9.19 -9.04
C ASP A 121 5.92 -8.40 -10.30
N ILE A 122 5.86 -7.07 -10.12
CA ILE A 122 5.27 -6.11 -11.05
C ILE A 122 6.21 -4.99 -11.48
N GLY A 123 7.39 -4.90 -10.87
CA GLY A 123 8.44 -3.98 -11.26
C GLY A 123 8.95 -4.29 -12.67
N ASP A 124 9.25 -3.23 -13.42
CA ASP A 124 9.80 -3.32 -14.76
C ASP A 124 10.44 -1.98 -15.15
N ASN A 125 11.54 -1.64 -14.47
CA ASN A 125 12.28 -0.39 -14.69
C ASN A 125 12.60 -0.12 -16.18
N ALA A 126 12.77 -1.18 -16.98
CA ALA A 126 13.06 -1.11 -18.42
C ALA A 126 11.81 -1.13 -19.32
N ALA A 127 10.61 -1.31 -18.76
CA ALA A 127 9.34 -1.47 -19.48
C ALA A 127 9.45 -2.50 -20.62
N SER A 128 9.98 -3.68 -20.30
CA SER A 128 10.35 -4.74 -21.23
C SER A 128 9.66 -6.09 -20.97
N HIS A 129 9.06 -6.27 -19.80
CA HIS A 129 8.53 -7.54 -19.34
C HIS A 129 7.23 -7.89 -20.09
N LYS A 130 7.19 -9.09 -20.68
CA LYS A 130 6.01 -9.58 -21.42
C LYS A 130 4.80 -9.75 -20.50
N TYR A 131 5.05 -10.19 -19.27
CA TYR A 131 4.07 -10.35 -18.21
C TYR A 131 4.63 -9.85 -16.88
N ILE A 132 3.73 -9.39 -16.03
CA ILE A 132 3.94 -9.24 -14.59
C ILE A 132 3.17 -10.35 -13.86
N THR A 133 3.54 -10.67 -12.62
CA THR A 133 2.99 -11.83 -11.91
C THR A 133 2.42 -11.42 -10.56
N ILE A 134 1.21 -11.89 -10.26
CA ILE A 134 0.65 -11.82 -8.90
C ILE A 134 0.71 -13.21 -8.28
N TYR A 135 1.24 -13.29 -7.07
CA TYR A 135 1.19 -14.48 -6.24
C TYR A 135 0.10 -14.32 -5.19
N ARG A 136 -0.78 -15.31 -5.06
CA ARG A 136 -1.78 -15.40 -3.99
C ARG A 136 -1.49 -16.59 -3.09
N ILE A 137 -1.42 -16.34 -1.80
CA ILE A 137 -1.10 -17.32 -0.78
C ILE A 137 -2.19 -17.23 0.28
N GLU A 138 -2.80 -18.35 0.66
CA GLU A 138 -3.75 -18.37 1.78
C GLU A 138 -3.06 -17.81 3.03
N GLU A 139 -3.70 -16.85 3.70
CA GLU A 139 -3.08 -16.13 4.81
C GLU A 139 -2.63 -17.11 5.90
N PRO A 140 -1.33 -17.22 6.19
CA PRO A 140 -0.84 -18.23 7.10
C PRO A 140 -1.19 -17.85 8.54
N LYS A 141 -1.70 -18.82 9.32
CA LYS A 141 -1.71 -18.69 10.78
C LYS A 141 -0.27 -18.63 11.27
N LEU A 142 0.05 -17.60 12.04
CA LEU A 142 1.37 -17.42 12.62
C LEU A 142 1.63 -18.53 13.63
N ASP A 143 2.75 -19.22 13.44
CA ASP A 143 3.30 -20.17 14.39
C ASP A 143 4.70 -19.68 14.76
N VAL A 144 4.88 -19.33 16.03
CA VAL A 144 6.15 -18.79 16.53
C VAL A 144 7.17 -19.89 16.82
N GLU A 145 6.74 -21.15 16.89
CA GLU A 145 7.63 -22.31 17.06
C GLU A 145 8.25 -22.74 15.72
N GLU A 146 7.57 -22.47 14.61
CA GLU A 146 8.06 -22.66 13.24
C GLU A 146 8.24 -21.31 12.51
N PRO A 147 9.27 -20.51 12.87
CA PRO A 147 9.46 -19.16 12.35
C PRO A 147 9.89 -19.13 10.87
N THR A 148 10.09 -20.28 10.22
CA THR A 148 10.36 -20.36 8.79
C THR A 148 9.52 -21.46 8.18
N LYS A 149 8.69 -21.09 7.19
CA LYS A 149 7.75 -22.01 6.55
C LYS A 149 7.76 -21.83 5.04
N ARG A 150 7.56 -22.93 4.31
CA ARG A 150 7.31 -22.90 2.87
C ARG A 150 5.81 -22.99 2.60
N LEU A 151 5.28 -22.03 1.85
CA LEU A 151 3.87 -21.90 1.48
C LEU A 151 3.68 -22.20 0.00
N THR A 152 2.46 -22.57 -0.36
CA THR A 152 2.04 -22.73 -1.76
C THR A 152 1.49 -21.40 -2.26
N ALA A 153 1.98 -20.94 -3.40
CA ALA A 153 1.50 -19.74 -4.07
C ALA A 153 0.78 -20.10 -5.36
N GLU A 154 -0.41 -19.53 -5.55
CA GLU A 154 -1.11 -19.51 -6.82
C GLU A 154 -0.64 -18.33 -7.66
N GLN A 155 -0.41 -18.55 -8.95
CA GLN A 155 0.21 -17.57 -9.84
C GLN A 155 -0.80 -17.04 -10.85
N LEU A 156 -0.81 -15.73 -11.06
CA LEU A 156 -1.58 -15.06 -12.11
C LEU A 156 -0.64 -14.24 -12.98
N TYR A 157 -0.60 -14.53 -14.27
CA TYR A 157 0.16 -13.76 -15.25
C TYR A 157 -0.70 -12.65 -15.82
N LEU A 158 -0.17 -11.43 -15.81
CA LEU A 158 -0.87 -10.24 -16.27
C LEU A 158 -0.13 -9.61 -17.44
N LYS A 159 -0.88 -9.33 -18.50
CA LYS A 159 -0.40 -8.60 -19.66
C LYS A 159 -1.01 -7.21 -19.68
N TYR A 160 -0.17 -6.19 -19.84
CA TYR A 160 -0.66 -4.85 -20.14
C TYR A 160 -1.37 -4.83 -21.51
N PRO A 161 -2.55 -4.20 -21.64
CA PRO A 161 -3.28 -4.12 -22.91
C PRO A 161 -2.58 -3.23 -23.95
N ASP A 162 -1.63 -2.40 -23.52
CA ASP A 162 -0.86 -1.51 -24.38
C ASP A 162 0.62 -1.92 -24.51
N LYS A 163 1.52 -1.29 -23.77
CA LYS A 163 2.96 -1.60 -23.74
C LYS A 163 3.35 -1.94 -22.31
N PRO A 164 4.38 -2.79 -22.09
CA PRO A 164 4.90 -3.05 -20.75
C PRO A 164 5.20 -1.76 -20.00
N LYS A 165 5.08 -1.81 -18.67
CA LYS A 165 5.27 -0.67 -17.78
C LYS A 165 5.82 -1.14 -16.45
N ASP A 166 6.63 -0.26 -15.90
CA ASP A 166 7.00 -0.21 -14.50
C ASP A 166 5.78 0.12 -13.63
N ALA A 167 5.52 -0.69 -12.59
CA ALA A 167 4.46 -0.49 -11.63
C ALA A 167 4.93 -0.90 -10.24
N GLU A 168 4.53 -0.14 -9.22
CA GLU A 168 5.07 -0.25 -7.86
C GLU A 168 3.93 -0.23 -6.83
N THR A 169 2.74 -0.57 -7.31
CA THR A 169 1.54 -0.43 -6.52
C THR A 169 0.55 -1.47 -6.95
N MET A 170 0.20 -2.32 -6.00
CA MET A 170 -0.85 -3.31 -6.11
C MET A 170 -1.80 -3.15 -4.94
N MET A 171 -3.10 -3.18 -5.22
CA MET A 171 -4.12 -3.12 -4.17
C MET A 171 -5.22 -4.14 -4.43
N VAL A 172 -5.85 -4.64 -3.38
CA VAL A 172 -6.98 -5.58 -3.47
C VAL A 172 -8.26 -4.88 -3.01
N ASP A 173 -9.27 -4.86 -3.88
CA ASP A 173 -10.59 -4.32 -3.58
C ASP A 173 -11.55 -5.43 -3.13
N PRO A 174 -11.91 -5.48 -1.83
CA PRO A 174 -12.79 -6.53 -1.30
C PRO A 174 -14.25 -6.38 -1.75
N VAL A 175 -14.67 -5.21 -2.23
CA VAL A 175 -16.06 -4.95 -2.64
C VAL A 175 -16.21 -5.16 -4.14
N GLY A 176 -15.31 -4.56 -4.92
CA GLY A 176 -15.28 -4.72 -6.38
C GLY A 176 -14.78 -6.10 -6.83
N GLN A 177 -14.12 -6.86 -5.95
CA GLN A 177 -13.48 -8.14 -6.26
C GLN A 177 -12.45 -8.00 -7.40
N LEU A 178 -11.63 -6.95 -7.31
CA LEU A 178 -10.62 -6.58 -8.30
C LEU A 178 -9.24 -6.44 -7.63
N ILE A 179 -8.21 -6.83 -8.37
CA ILE A 179 -6.82 -6.42 -8.11
C ILE A 179 -6.55 -5.18 -8.96
N TYR A 180 -5.95 -4.17 -8.35
CA TYR A 180 -5.54 -2.93 -8.99
C TYR A 180 -4.03 -2.91 -9.17
N ILE A 181 -3.57 -2.42 -10.33
CA ILE A 181 -2.16 -2.14 -10.61
C ILE A 181 -2.04 -0.68 -11.04
N VAL A 182 -1.12 0.07 -10.43
CA VAL A 182 -0.87 1.48 -10.79
C VAL A 182 0.57 1.63 -11.27
N SER A 183 0.74 2.12 -12.50
CA SER A 183 2.08 2.33 -13.07
C SER A 183 2.87 3.40 -12.28
N LYS A 184 4.19 3.25 -12.13
CA LYS A 184 5.05 4.16 -11.33
C LYS A 184 5.22 5.54 -11.97
N ARG A 185 5.63 5.53 -13.23
CA ARG A 185 6.28 6.68 -13.90
C ARG A 185 5.34 7.44 -14.83
N ASN A 186 5.89 8.52 -15.42
CA ASN A 186 5.29 9.48 -16.37
C ASN A 186 4.59 10.69 -15.74
N ASN A 187 4.15 11.62 -16.62
CA ASN A 187 3.40 12.80 -16.20
C ASN A 187 2.05 12.43 -15.55
N SER A 188 1.45 11.34 -16.02
CA SER A 188 0.28 10.74 -15.43
C SER A 188 0.48 9.23 -15.37
N VAL A 189 -0.06 8.61 -14.33
CA VAL A 189 -0.01 7.17 -14.10
C VAL A 189 -1.32 6.54 -14.52
N ILE A 190 -1.28 5.28 -14.95
CA ILE A 190 -2.45 4.55 -15.42
C ILE A 190 -2.86 3.53 -14.37
N VAL A 191 -4.15 3.45 -14.11
CA VAL A 191 -4.79 2.47 -13.23
C VAL A 191 -5.33 1.34 -14.07
N TYR A 192 -4.90 0.13 -13.77
CA TYR A 192 -5.36 -1.11 -14.38
C TYR A 192 -6.09 -1.98 -13.35
N THR A 193 -6.92 -2.89 -13.83
CA THR A 193 -7.56 -3.90 -12.97
C THR A 193 -7.60 -5.27 -13.62
N THR A 194 -7.65 -6.30 -12.79
CA THR A 194 -8.02 -7.68 -13.16
C THR A 194 -8.98 -8.26 -12.10
N PRO A 195 -9.87 -9.20 -12.44
CA PRO A 195 -10.67 -9.91 -11.45
C PRO A 195 -9.82 -10.61 -10.39
N LEU A 196 -10.31 -10.63 -9.15
CA LEU A 196 -9.71 -11.36 -8.02
C LEU A 196 -9.90 -12.87 -8.15
N ASN A 197 -10.94 -13.30 -8.87
CA ASN A 197 -11.20 -14.70 -9.16
C ASN A 197 -10.43 -15.15 -10.42
N TYR A 198 -9.48 -16.05 -10.22
CA TYR A 198 -8.64 -16.64 -11.25
C TYR A 198 -8.13 -18.01 -10.78
N LYS A 199 -7.67 -18.82 -11.72
CA LYS A 199 -6.98 -20.09 -11.45
C LYS A 199 -5.48 -19.89 -11.53
N THR A 200 -4.75 -20.66 -10.75
CA THR A 200 -3.29 -20.69 -10.83
C THR A 200 -2.85 -21.02 -12.27
N GLY A 201 -1.93 -20.23 -12.81
CA GLY A 201 -1.43 -20.36 -14.18
C GLY A 201 -2.19 -19.55 -15.24
N ASP A 202 -3.30 -18.90 -14.89
CA ASP A 202 -4.05 -18.07 -15.83
C ASP A 202 -3.19 -16.92 -16.37
N THR A 203 -3.37 -16.59 -17.65
CA THR A 203 -2.83 -15.37 -18.26
C THR A 203 -3.97 -14.45 -18.65
N VAL A 204 -4.03 -13.26 -18.04
CA VAL A 204 -5.11 -12.29 -18.21
C VAL A 204 -4.56 -10.98 -18.76
N THR A 205 -5.29 -10.36 -19.69
CA THR A 205 -4.99 -8.99 -20.12
C THR A 205 -5.68 -8.01 -19.16
N LEU A 206 -4.90 -7.08 -18.61
CA LEU A 206 -5.39 -6.05 -17.70
C LEU A 206 -6.41 -5.12 -18.37
N ASP A 207 -7.45 -4.75 -17.63
CA ASP A 207 -8.37 -3.68 -18.03
C ASP A 207 -7.76 -2.33 -17.69
N LYS A 208 -7.55 -1.47 -18.69
CA LYS A 208 -7.13 -0.08 -18.49
C LYS A 208 -8.34 0.76 -18.07
N ARG A 209 -8.35 1.29 -16.84
CA ARG A 209 -9.49 2.00 -16.27
C ARG A 209 -9.42 3.51 -16.43
N THR A 210 -8.36 4.13 -15.91
CA THR A 210 -8.23 5.59 -15.89
C THR A 210 -6.77 6.03 -15.82
N THR A 211 -6.56 7.33 -15.98
CA THR A 211 -5.26 7.99 -15.86
C THR A 211 -5.33 9.02 -14.74
N LEU A 212 -4.41 8.97 -13.78
CA LEU A 212 -4.32 9.90 -12.65
C LEU A 212 -3.14 10.84 -12.84
N HIS A 213 -3.36 12.13 -12.56
CA HIS A 213 -2.31 13.14 -12.67
C HIS A 213 -1.85 13.62 -11.29
N PHE A 214 -0.57 13.42 -11.01
CA PHE A 214 0.08 13.92 -9.80
C PHE A 214 1.09 15.01 -10.16
N GLY A 215 0.81 16.24 -9.74
CA GLY A 215 1.72 17.37 -9.92
C GLY A 215 3.02 17.19 -9.13
N GLY A 216 4.13 17.68 -9.68
CA GLY A 216 5.45 17.59 -9.06
C GLY A 216 6.56 17.33 -10.08
N ILE A 217 7.77 17.09 -9.59
CA ILE A 217 8.98 16.88 -10.40
C ILE A 217 9.43 15.42 -10.24
N PRO A 218 9.70 14.68 -11.33
CA PRO A 218 10.35 13.36 -11.26
C PRO A 218 11.73 13.42 -10.56
N PRO A 219 12.14 12.37 -9.82
CA PRO A 219 11.40 11.15 -9.53
C PRO A 219 10.36 11.34 -8.41
N PHE A 220 10.40 12.44 -7.65
CA PHE A 220 9.63 12.61 -6.41
C PHE A 220 8.10 12.58 -6.54
N LYS A 221 7.56 12.64 -7.75
CA LYS A 221 6.12 12.54 -8.03
C LYS A 221 5.65 11.12 -8.37
N TRP A 222 6.58 10.20 -8.64
CA TRP A 222 6.26 8.83 -9.05
C TRP A 222 5.54 8.07 -7.94
N ILE A 223 4.57 7.26 -8.32
CA ILE A 223 3.78 6.47 -7.37
C ILE A 223 4.57 5.23 -6.97
N THR A 224 4.64 4.95 -5.68
CA THR A 224 5.55 3.96 -5.08
C THR A 224 4.85 3.03 -4.09
N GLY A 225 3.51 3.06 -4.03
CA GLY A 225 2.76 2.20 -3.13
C GLY A 225 1.32 2.65 -2.97
N GLY A 226 0.48 1.74 -2.52
CA GLY A 226 -0.93 2.00 -2.29
C GLY A 226 -1.57 0.98 -1.37
N SER A 227 -2.77 1.31 -0.87
CA SER A 227 -3.52 0.37 -0.04
C SER A 227 -5.01 0.67 -0.13
N ILE A 228 -5.82 -0.39 -0.04
CA ILE A 228 -7.28 -0.29 0.13
C ILE A 228 -7.61 -0.85 1.50
N SER A 229 -8.46 -0.17 2.27
CA SER A 229 -8.85 -0.64 3.60
C SER A 229 -9.61 -1.96 3.52
N LYS A 230 -9.58 -2.76 4.58
CA LYS A 230 -10.22 -4.09 4.64
C LYS A 230 -11.71 -4.09 4.27
N ASP A 231 -12.43 -3.00 4.54
CA ASP A 231 -13.84 -2.82 4.20
C ASP A 231 -14.05 -2.20 2.80
N GLY A 232 -12.97 -1.89 2.07
CA GLY A 232 -12.98 -1.24 0.76
C GLY A 232 -13.35 0.24 0.79
N SER A 233 -13.60 0.85 1.96
CA SER A 233 -14.13 2.20 2.06
C SER A 233 -13.09 3.31 1.90
N GLN A 234 -11.80 3.00 2.01
CA GLN A 234 -10.71 3.97 2.00
C GLN A 234 -9.59 3.53 1.06
N ILE A 235 -8.96 4.50 0.41
CA ILE A 235 -7.89 4.27 -0.56
C ILE A 235 -6.72 5.19 -0.21
N LEU A 236 -5.52 4.62 -0.22
CA LEU A 236 -4.25 5.32 -0.12
C LEU A 236 -3.46 5.10 -1.41
N LEU A 237 -2.85 6.18 -1.90
CA LEU A 237 -1.71 6.11 -2.80
C LEU A 237 -0.61 6.99 -2.23
N ARG A 238 0.65 6.63 -2.50
CA ARG A 238 1.78 7.48 -2.14
C ARG A 238 2.73 7.71 -3.31
N ASN A 239 3.45 8.82 -3.20
CA ASN A 239 4.73 9.01 -3.85
C ASN A 239 5.78 9.34 -2.79
N TYR A 240 7.03 9.52 -3.20
CA TYR A 240 8.14 9.91 -2.31
C TYR A 240 7.89 11.18 -1.46
N ASN A 241 6.88 12.00 -1.78
CA ASN A 241 6.64 13.28 -1.12
C ASN A 241 5.31 13.38 -0.36
N ARG A 242 4.30 12.57 -0.69
CA ARG A 242 2.90 12.78 -0.30
C ARG A 242 2.16 11.45 -0.17
N VAL A 243 1.20 11.45 0.75
CA VAL A 243 0.14 10.45 0.84
C VAL A 243 -1.17 11.08 0.38
N PHE A 244 -1.81 10.43 -0.59
CA PHE A 244 -3.10 10.78 -1.15
C PHE A 244 -4.16 9.83 -0.60
N TYR A 245 -5.31 10.39 -0.22
CA TYR A 245 -6.37 9.65 0.44
C TYR A 245 -7.73 9.95 -0.17
N TRP A 246 -8.53 8.90 -0.32
CA TRP A 246 -9.92 8.97 -0.73
C TRP A 246 -10.79 8.12 0.18
N LYS A 247 -12.05 8.55 0.37
CA LYS A 247 -13.14 7.70 0.85
C LYS A 247 -14.00 7.30 -0.35
N ARG A 248 -14.29 6.01 -0.49
CA ARG A 248 -15.27 5.52 -1.46
C ARG A 248 -16.65 6.08 -1.10
N THR A 249 -17.39 6.50 -2.13
CA THR A 249 -18.78 6.95 -1.98
C THR A 249 -19.72 5.86 -2.51
N GLY A 250 -20.49 5.23 -1.61
CA GLY A 250 -21.38 4.13 -1.96
C GLY A 250 -20.65 3.00 -2.68
N ASP A 251 -21.23 2.50 -3.77
CA ASP A 251 -20.68 1.41 -4.59
C ASP A 251 -19.79 1.91 -5.75
N MET A 252 -19.35 3.16 -5.71
CA MET A 252 -18.49 3.72 -6.76
C MET A 252 -17.20 2.89 -6.90
N PRO A 253 -16.83 2.46 -8.12
CA PRO A 253 -15.57 1.76 -8.34
C PRO A 253 -14.37 2.58 -7.85
N ILE A 254 -13.32 1.91 -7.35
CA ILE A 254 -12.15 2.61 -6.79
C ILE A 254 -11.40 3.41 -7.86
N TRP A 255 -11.29 2.89 -9.09
CA TRP A 255 -10.66 3.65 -10.17
C TRP A 255 -11.39 4.97 -10.46
N GLU A 256 -12.72 5.01 -10.31
CA GLU A 256 -13.52 6.24 -10.47
C GLU A 256 -13.37 7.15 -9.25
N THR A 257 -13.40 6.57 -8.04
CA THR A 257 -13.16 7.29 -6.78
C THR A 257 -11.83 8.05 -6.81
N MET A 258 -10.76 7.43 -7.31
CA MET A 258 -9.43 8.04 -7.40
C MET A 258 -9.33 9.19 -8.40
N THR A 259 -10.32 9.38 -9.29
CA THR A 259 -10.38 10.56 -10.18
C THR A 259 -10.84 11.82 -9.44
N GLN A 260 -11.50 11.66 -8.28
CA GLN A 260 -11.91 12.76 -7.44
C GLN A 260 -10.68 13.40 -6.76
N LYS A 261 -10.83 14.64 -6.28
CA LYS A 261 -9.74 15.36 -5.60
C LYS A 261 -9.37 14.64 -4.28
N PRO A 262 -8.12 14.15 -4.12
CA PRO A 262 -7.71 13.51 -2.87
C PRO A 262 -7.62 14.50 -1.72
N LEU A 263 -7.81 13.99 -0.51
CA LEU A 263 -7.20 14.59 0.68
C LEU A 263 -5.70 14.27 0.67
N LYS A 264 -4.87 15.24 0.99
CA LYS A 264 -3.44 15.04 1.19
C LYS A 264 -3.21 14.87 2.69
N LEU A 265 -2.78 13.68 3.10
CA LEU A 265 -2.54 13.40 4.51
C LEU A 265 -1.15 13.90 4.92
N TYR A 266 -1.00 14.14 6.23
CA TYR A 266 0.32 14.38 6.80
C TYR A 266 1.21 13.16 6.58
N TYR A 267 2.47 13.41 6.28
CA TYR A 267 3.43 12.37 5.97
C TYR A 267 4.83 12.86 6.32
N LYS A 268 5.52 12.08 7.16
CA LYS A 268 6.94 12.28 7.43
C LYS A 268 7.72 11.73 6.24
N LYS A 269 8.39 12.60 5.49
CA LYS A 269 9.20 12.18 4.35
C LYS A 269 10.28 11.18 4.77
N GLU A 270 10.31 10.07 4.06
CA GLU A 270 11.30 9.00 4.16
C GLU A 270 12.34 9.14 3.03
N LYS A 271 13.46 8.41 3.15
CA LYS A 271 14.55 8.47 2.15
C LYS A 271 14.14 7.76 0.85
N GLN A 272 13.60 6.54 0.98
CA GLN A 272 13.08 5.71 -0.11
C GLN A 272 11.76 5.10 0.37
N GLY A 273 10.76 5.97 0.52
CA GLY A 273 9.48 5.57 1.09
C GLY A 273 8.54 4.97 0.06
N GLU A 274 8.23 3.69 0.24
CA GLU A 274 7.44 2.87 -0.71
C GLU A 274 6.32 2.12 0.01
N ALA A 275 6.61 1.56 1.18
CA ALA A 275 5.61 0.83 1.95
C ALA A 275 4.51 1.76 2.51
N ILE A 276 3.24 1.42 2.23
CA ILE A 276 2.07 2.03 2.87
C ILE A 276 0.93 1.03 3.02
N GLY A 277 0.35 0.93 4.21
CA GLY A 277 -0.74 -0.03 4.46
C GLY A 277 -1.68 0.42 5.55
N PHE A 278 -2.99 0.24 5.35
CA PHE A 278 -3.96 0.49 6.42
C PHE A 278 -3.77 -0.48 7.59
N THR A 279 -4.16 -0.05 8.79
CA THR A 279 -4.39 -0.97 9.91
C THR A 279 -5.55 -1.91 9.59
N ASN A 280 -5.57 -3.10 10.16
CA ASN A 280 -6.64 -4.09 9.94
C ASN A 280 -8.05 -3.54 10.29
N ASP A 281 -8.14 -2.59 11.23
CA ASP A 281 -9.39 -1.92 11.61
C ASP A 281 -9.70 -0.64 10.80
N GLY A 282 -8.83 -0.27 9.86
CA GLY A 282 -9.00 0.90 9.00
C GLY A 282 -8.92 2.26 9.70
N LYS A 283 -8.52 2.32 10.98
CA LYS A 283 -8.45 3.57 11.77
C LYS A 283 -7.11 4.32 11.63
N GLY A 284 -6.13 3.70 10.99
CA GLY A 284 -4.84 4.31 10.73
C GLY A 284 -4.15 3.66 9.55
N TYR A 285 -2.93 4.10 9.29
CA TYR A 285 -2.05 3.49 8.30
C TYR A 285 -0.60 3.57 8.76
N TYR A 286 0.20 2.66 8.24
CA TYR A 286 1.63 2.58 8.44
C TYR A 286 2.38 3.01 7.19
N THR A 287 3.57 3.58 7.38
CA THR A 287 4.57 3.72 6.31
C THR A 287 5.92 3.21 6.79
N ALA A 288 6.72 2.73 5.84
CA ALA A 288 8.13 2.43 6.04
C ALA A 288 8.92 2.81 4.78
N SER A 289 10.24 2.75 4.90
CA SER A 289 11.23 3.04 3.86
C SER A 289 12.07 1.80 3.62
N GLU A 290 12.69 1.70 2.45
CA GLU A 290 13.87 0.85 2.30
C GLU A 290 15.04 1.39 3.14
N GLY A 291 15.93 0.47 3.48
CA GLY A 291 17.17 0.66 4.22
C GLY A 291 17.21 -0.19 5.49
N LEU A 292 18.40 -0.21 6.11
CA LEU A 292 18.59 -0.81 7.43
C LEU A 292 17.93 0.03 8.52
N ASP A 293 17.37 -0.64 9.54
CA ASP A 293 16.80 -0.06 10.76
C ASP A 293 15.82 1.09 10.48
N GLN A 294 14.95 0.93 9.48
CA GLN A 294 14.00 1.98 9.12
C GLN A 294 12.87 2.09 10.14
N PRO A 295 12.49 3.32 10.53
CA PRO A 295 11.36 3.55 11.43
C PRO A 295 10.05 3.12 10.76
N ILE A 296 9.16 2.52 11.54
CA ILE A 296 7.77 2.29 11.16
C ILE A 296 6.94 3.45 11.68
N TYR A 297 6.35 4.23 10.79
CA TYR A 297 5.50 5.35 11.15
C TYR A 297 4.04 4.96 11.12
N TYR A 298 3.31 5.27 12.18
CA TYR A 298 1.85 5.18 12.26
C TYR A 298 1.21 6.58 12.18
N TYR A 299 0.08 6.62 11.48
CA TYR A 299 -0.75 7.81 11.32
C TYR A 299 -2.22 7.46 11.50
N LYS A 300 -3.02 8.41 12.00
CA LYS A 300 -4.48 8.27 12.04
C LYS A 300 -5.10 8.72 10.72
N VAL A 301 -6.15 8.03 10.28
CA VAL A 301 -6.98 8.49 9.16
C VAL A 301 -8.01 9.54 9.63
N PRO A 302 -8.51 10.41 8.72
CA PRO A 302 -9.49 11.46 9.07
C PRO A 302 -10.91 11.00 9.41
#